data_AF-A0A183DLV9-F1
#
_entry.id   AF-A0A183DLV9-F1
#
_cell.length_a   1.000
_cell.length_b   1.000
_cell.length_c   1.000
_cell.angle_alpha   90.00
_cell.angle_beta   90.00
_cell.angle_gamma   90.00
#
_symmetry.space_group_name_H-M   'P 1'
#
loop_
_entity.id
_entity.type
_entity.pdbx_description
1 polymer ?
#
loop_
_entity_poly.entity_id
_entity_poly.type
_entity_poly.pdbx_seq_one_letter_code
_entity_poly.pdbx_strand_id
1 'polypeptide(L)' 'LLNGTRDSDMATLSRCNHTIMTTGTFSWWAAYLTAGDVVYYKDWPRPNSELDKQMFKQDYFLKNWLPLA' A
#
# COMPACT_ATOMS: atom_id res chain seq x y z
N LEU A 1 23.62 -5.46 13.99
CA LEU A 1 22.79 -6.13 12.98
C LEU A 1 21.36 -6.03 13.48
N LEU A 2 20.63 -5.02 13.00
CA LEU A 2 19.30 -4.65 13.49
C LEU A 2 18.37 -5.83 13.28
N ASN A 3 17.93 -6.44 14.38
CA ASN A 3 16.87 -7.44 14.35
C ASN A 3 15.55 -6.67 14.14
N GLY A 4 15.32 -6.21 12.91
CA GLY A 4 14.14 -5.44 12.52
C GLY A 4 12.94 -6.37 12.50
N THR A 5 12.17 -6.35 13.58
CA THR A 5 10.87 -7.01 13.61
C THR A 5 9.91 -6.28 12.69
N ARG A 6 8.88 -6.97 12.20
CA ARG A 6 7.94 -6.42 11.19
C ARG A 6 7.22 -5.17 11.70
N ASP A 7 6.98 -5.10 13.00
CA ASP A 7 6.43 -3.95 13.71
C ASP A 7 7.40 -2.75 13.70
N SER A 8 8.70 -2.96 13.90
CA SER A 8 9.73 -1.92 13.80
C SER A 8 9.80 -1.34 12.38
N ASP A 9 9.72 -2.20 11.36
CA ASP A 9 9.69 -1.76 9.97
C ASP A 9 8.44 -0.93 9.66
N MET A 10 7.26 -1.37 10.11
CA MET A 10 6.01 -0.63 9.91
C MET A 10 6.04 0.73 10.63
N ALA A 11 6.55 0.78 11.86
CA ALA A 11 6.70 2.02 12.62
C ALA A 11 7.72 2.98 11.99
N THR A 12 8.73 2.44 11.30
CA THR A 12 9.70 3.25 10.56
C THR A 12 9.05 3.84 9.30
N LEU A 13 8.33 3.02 8.53
CA LEU A 13 7.64 3.46 7.31
C LEU A 13 6.52 4.47 7.59
N SER A 14 5.75 4.29 8.67
CA SER A 14 4.67 5.22 9.04
C SER A 14 5.16 6.62 9.43
N ARG A 15 6.46 6.80 9.64
CA ARG A 15 7.07 8.10 9.94
C ARG A 15 7.61 8.84 8.73
N CYS A 16 7.50 8.27 7.53
CA CYS A 16 7.85 8.95 6.30
C CYS A 16 6.88 10.12 6.00
N ASN A 17 7.27 11.03 5.10
CA ASN A 17 6.36 12.06 4.60
C ASN A 17 5.45 11.56 3.47
N HIS A 18 5.92 10.59 2.69
CA HIS A 18 5.25 10.01 1.53
C HIS A 18 5.60 8.51 1.42
N THR A 19 4.75 7.72 0.78
CA THR A 19 4.95 6.28 0.62
C THR A 19 4.86 5.86 -0.85
N ILE A 20 5.83 5.07 -1.30
CA ILE A 20 5.69 4.25 -2.52
C ILE A 20 5.47 2.82 -2.05
N MET A 21 4.35 2.21 -2.44
CA MET A 21 3.97 0.89 -1.92
C MET A 21 3.71 -0.15 -3.01
N THR A 22 3.96 -1.40 -2.66
CA THR A 22 3.36 -2.56 -3.31
C THR A 22 1.94 -2.77 -2.77
N THR A 23 1.07 -3.43 -3.54
CA THR A 23 -0.34 -3.65 -3.17
C THR A 23 -0.57 -4.81 -2.18
N GLY A 24 0.37 -5.02 -1.27
CA GLY A 24 0.28 -6.04 -0.21
C GLY A 24 -0.25 -5.45 1.09
N THR A 25 -0.87 -6.29 1.94
CA THR A 25 -1.49 -5.87 3.20
C THR A 25 -0.55 -5.08 4.11
N PHE A 26 0.71 -5.51 4.22
CA PHE A 26 1.71 -4.82 5.05
C PHE A 26 1.95 -3.37 4.57
N SER A 27 2.26 -3.21 3.28
CA SER A 27 2.54 -1.91 2.68
C SER A 27 1.31 -1.01 2.65
N TRP A 28 0.12 -1.58 2.46
CA TRP A 28 -1.16 -0.85 2.49
C TRP A 28 -1.36 -0.18 3.85
N TRP A 29 -1.18 -0.92 4.95
CA TRP A 29 -1.28 -0.36 6.31
C TRP A 29 -0.17 0.63 6.62
N ALA A 30 1.07 0.36 6.21
CA ALA A 30 2.16 1.32 6.38
C ALA A 30 1.87 2.65 5.66
N ALA A 31 1.36 2.60 4.42
CA ALA A 31 0.98 3.77 3.65
C ALA A 31 -0.19 4.53 4.28
N TYR A 32 -1.22 3.81 4.74
CA TYR A 32 -2.34 4.39 5.48
C TYR A 32 -1.89 5.15 6.73
N LEU A 33 -0.98 4.57 7.52
CA LEU A 33 -0.45 5.18 8.74
C LEU A 33 0.52 6.34 8.49
N THR A 34 1.11 6.43 7.31
CA THR A 34 2.00 7.54 6.92
C THR A 34 1.25 8.87 6.80
N ALA A 35 -0.05 8.81 6.47
CA ALA A 35 -0.92 9.98 6.33
C ALA A 35 -0.42 11.08 5.35
N GLY A 36 0.45 10.70 4.41
CA GLY A 36 0.97 11.56 3.34
C GLY A 36 0.52 11.11 1.95
N ASP A 37 1.21 11.59 0.91
CA ASP A 37 0.94 11.10 -0.46
C ASP A 37 1.43 9.66 -0.63
N VAL A 38 0.59 8.84 -1.25
CA VAL A 38 0.86 7.42 -1.47
C VAL A 38 0.80 7.13 -2.95
N VAL A 39 1.85 6.49 -3.48
CA VAL A 39 1.93 6.02 -4.87
C VAL A 39 1.78 4.49 -4.90
N TYR A 40 0.90 3.99 -5.77
CA TYR A 40 0.61 2.55 -5.89
C TYR A 40 0.51 2.09 -7.35
N TYR A 41 0.76 0.80 -7.62
CA TYR A 41 0.59 0.22 -8.95
C TYR A 41 -0.90 0.07 -9.31
N LYS A 42 -1.35 0.80 -10.34
CA LYS A 42 -2.78 0.92 -10.68
C LYS A 42 -3.40 -0.35 -11.29
N ASP A 43 -2.60 -1.19 -11.96
CA ASP A 43 -3.11 -2.37 -12.69
C ASP A 43 -3.18 -3.63 -11.79
N TRP A 44 -3.28 -3.42 -10.48
CA TRP A 44 -3.58 -4.47 -9.52
C TRP A 44 -5.09 -4.56 -9.21
N PRO A 45 -5.66 -5.75 -8.99
CA PRO A 45 -5.06 -7.06 -9.24
C PRO A 45 -4.94 -7.35 -10.73
N ARG A 46 -4.15 -8.39 -11.05
CA ARG A 46 -4.04 -8.92 -12.42
C ARG A 46 -5.44 -9.18 -12.98
N PRO A 47 -5.79 -8.65 -14.17
CA PRO A 47 -7.10 -8.87 -14.78
C PRO A 47 -7.45 -10.36 -14.88
N ASN A 48 -8.70 -10.71 -14.57
CA ASN A 48 -9.24 -12.08 -14.58
C ASN A 48 -8.66 -13.05 -13.54
N SER A 49 -7.85 -12.57 -12.60
CA SER A 49 -7.45 -13.39 -11.44
C SER A 49 -8.61 -13.59 -10.46
N GLU A 50 -8.53 -14.61 -9.61
CA GLU A 50 -9.53 -14.79 -8.53
C GLU A 50 -9.63 -13.57 -7.62
N LEU A 51 -8.50 -12.87 -7.41
CA LEU A 51 -8.46 -11.65 -6.63
C LEU A 51 -9.19 -10.49 -7.31
N ASP A 52 -9.05 -10.34 -8.63
CA ASP A 52 -9.78 -9.33 -9.41
C ASP A 52 -11.31 -9.52 -9.32
N LYS A 53 -11.77 -10.78 -9.23
CA LYS A 53 -13.20 -11.11 -9.08
C LYS A 53 -13.76 -10.80 -7.69
N GLN A 54 -12.91 -10.80 -6.66
CA GLN A 54 -13.32 -10.62 -5.27
C GLN A 54 -13.16 -9.18 -4.77
N MET A 55 -12.41 -8.35 -5.49
CA MET A 55 -12.03 -7.01 -5.05
C MET A 55 -12.81 -5.93 -5.78
N PHE A 56 -13.33 -4.96 -5.02
CA PHE A 56 -13.85 -3.71 -5.57
C PHE A 56 -12.74 -2.65 -5.56
N LYS A 57 -12.07 -2.46 -6.70
CA LYS A 57 -10.86 -1.60 -6.80
C LYS A 57 -11.08 -0.18 -6.29
N GLN A 58 -12.27 0.38 -6.51
CA GLN A 58 -12.60 1.74 -6.08
C GLN A 58 -12.71 1.90 -4.56
N ASP A 59 -12.95 0.81 -3.82
CA ASP A 59 -13.07 0.83 -2.36
C ASP A 59 -11.75 0.47 -1.67
N TYR A 60 -10.81 -0.12 -2.41
CA TYR A 60 -9.54 -0.59 -1.84
C TYR A 60 -8.49 0.50 -1.66
N PHE A 61 -8.47 1.51 -2.54
CA PHE A 61 -7.52 2.62 -2.48
C PHE A 61 -8.22 3.91 -2.05
N LEU A 62 -7.55 4.71 -1.22
CA LEU A 62 -8.08 6.01 -0.82
C LEU A 62 -8.06 6.97 -2.01
N LYS A 63 -9.08 7.84 -2.10
CA LYS A 63 -9.27 8.76 -3.22
C LYS A 63 -8.11 9.73 -3.44
N ASN A 64 -7.35 10.05 -2.39
CA ASN A 64 -6.20 10.95 -2.45
C ASN A 64 -4.89 10.21 -2.79
N TRP A 65 -4.91 8.89 -2.99
CA TRP A 65 -3.72 8.14 -3.38
C TRP A 65 -3.49 8.22 -4.89
N LEU A 66 -2.22 8.25 -5.28
CA LEU A 66 -1.76 8.51 -6.64
C LEU A 66 -1.49 7.19 -7.37
N PRO A 67 -2.21 6.91 -8.49
CA PRO A 67 -1.94 5.74 -9.30
C PRO A 67 -0.66 5.93 -10.12
N LEU A 68 0.26 4.96 -10.04
CA LEU A 68 1.43 4.85 -10.91
C LEU A 68 1.04 4.14 -12.21
N ALA A 69 1.44 4.74 -13.33
CA ALA A 69 1.06 4.33 -14.68
C ALA A 69 1.72 3.04 -15.17
#